data_AF-X0XRN7-F1
#
_entry.id   AF-X0XRN7-F1
#
_cell.length_a   1.000
_cell.length_b   1.000
_cell.length_c   1.000
_cell.angle_alpha   90.00
_cell.angle_beta   90.00
_cell.angle_gamma   90.00
#
_symmetry.space_group_name_H-M   'P 1'
#
loop_
_entity.id
_entity.type
_entity.pdbx_description
1 polymer ?
#
loop_
_entity_poly.entity_id
_entity_poly.type
_entity_poly.pdbx_seq_one_letter_code
_entity_poly.pdbx_strand_id
1 'polypeptide(L)'
;LDTSNNDWENIVPYLSAIELVLTSTYLTDDIDDKQEERFGDKATWKKYGLNEAIFAAFRQREIAERIIIDKQDTSLENKVKILSLISDINRETYDGQTLNSKLIGNYDHEIYLERCKYFGGVLGGYVGIGAAILANAEEDTLNLVKDVVMNWGTAGMIRNDLKDYITSDLLNSDLQASKALKRIPLEDFRMGRITYPLHIALNSKYGERLGKLLGKRKLNSAEEKEVVSMVANSGALDKTIELIEGYKQKALG
;
A
#
# COMPACT_ATOMS: atom_id res chain seq x y z
N LEU A 1 -10.25 23.91 -4.74
CA LEU A 1 -10.97 23.19 -5.81
C LEU A 1 -12.42 23.63 -5.73
N ASP A 2 -12.85 24.47 -6.66
CA ASP A 2 -14.28 24.77 -6.83
C ASP A 2 -14.97 23.51 -7.35
N THR A 3 -15.77 22.84 -6.52
CA THR A 3 -16.43 21.58 -6.85
C THR A 3 -17.79 21.79 -7.56
N SER A 4 -18.12 23.01 -7.97
CA SER A 4 -19.46 23.37 -8.43
C SER A 4 -19.75 23.13 -9.93
N ASN A 5 -18.75 22.75 -10.73
CA ASN A 5 -18.85 22.65 -12.21
C ASN A 5 -19.11 21.25 -12.80
N ASN A 6 -19.62 20.27 -12.05
CA ASN A 6 -19.83 18.89 -12.54
C ASN A 6 -18.56 18.15 -13.04
N ASP A 7 -17.36 18.57 -12.63
CA ASP A 7 -16.08 17.92 -12.99
C ASP A 7 -16.00 16.44 -12.58
N TRP A 8 -16.85 16.00 -11.64
CA TRP A 8 -16.88 14.61 -11.19
C TRP A 8 -17.25 13.62 -12.31
N GLU A 9 -18.07 13.99 -13.30
CA GLU A 9 -18.37 13.13 -14.46
C GLU A 9 -17.13 12.87 -15.33
N ASN A 10 -16.17 13.80 -15.29
CA ASN A 10 -14.88 13.64 -15.94
C ASN A 10 -13.89 12.84 -15.12
N ILE A 11 -13.91 13.00 -13.80
CA ILE A 11 -12.96 12.39 -12.87
C ILE A 11 -13.35 10.95 -12.51
N VAL A 12 -14.63 10.63 -12.35
CA VAL A 12 -15.10 9.30 -11.92
C VAL A 12 -14.65 8.15 -12.83
N PRO A 13 -14.70 8.27 -14.18
CA PRO A 13 -14.17 7.22 -15.06
C PRO A 13 -12.69 6.97 -14.82
N TYR A 14 -11.90 8.03 -14.60
CA TYR A 14 -10.50 7.92 -14.29
C TYR A 14 -10.26 7.23 -12.93
N LEU A 15 -10.97 7.64 -11.88
CA LEU A 15 -10.88 6.98 -10.58
C LEU A 15 -11.31 5.50 -10.66
N SER A 16 -12.27 5.17 -11.52
CA SER A 16 -12.70 3.79 -11.75
C SER A 16 -11.61 2.97 -12.46
N ALA A 17 -10.91 3.57 -13.43
CA ALA A 17 -9.75 2.96 -14.08
C ALA A 17 -8.62 2.71 -13.07
N ILE A 18 -8.33 3.68 -12.20
CA ILE A 18 -7.34 3.50 -11.11
C ILE A 18 -7.76 2.37 -10.16
N GLU A 19 -9.01 2.30 -9.74
CA GLU A 19 -9.46 1.23 -8.84
C GLU A 19 -9.31 -0.17 -9.47
N LEU A 20 -9.47 -0.28 -10.79
CA LEU A 20 -9.17 -1.51 -11.52
C LEU A 20 -7.67 -1.83 -11.55
N VAL A 21 -6.82 -0.81 -11.76
CA VAL A 21 -5.36 -0.98 -11.65
C VAL A 21 -5.01 -1.46 -10.23
N LEU A 22 -5.58 -0.83 -9.20
CA LEU A 22 -5.40 -1.21 -7.80
C LEU A 22 -5.81 -2.65 -7.51
N THR A 23 -7.00 -3.02 -7.93
CA THR A 23 -7.51 -4.38 -7.75
C THR A 23 -6.62 -5.39 -8.47
N SER A 24 -6.04 -5.02 -9.61
CA SER A 24 -5.11 -5.88 -10.34
C SER A 24 -3.84 -6.15 -9.53
N THR A 25 -3.38 -5.17 -8.75
CA THR A 25 -2.20 -5.33 -7.90
C THR A 25 -2.48 -6.27 -6.74
N TYR A 26 -3.64 -6.20 -6.10
CA TYR A 26 -4.03 -7.14 -5.03
C TYR A 26 -4.06 -8.59 -5.52
N LEU A 27 -4.56 -8.83 -6.74
CA LEU A 27 -4.58 -10.16 -7.33
C LEU A 27 -3.17 -10.74 -7.51
N THR A 28 -2.23 -9.93 -8.00
CA THR A 28 -0.84 -10.36 -8.20
C THR A 28 -0.07 -10.45 -6.90
N ASP A 29 -0.35 -9.56 -5.94
CA ASP A 29 0.29 -9.52 -4.61
C ASP A 29 -0.11 -10.74 -3.77
N ASP A 30 -1.39 -11.12 -3.78
CA ASP A 30 -1.85 -12.33 -3.09
C ASP A 30 -1.18 -13.60 -3.63
N ILE A 31 -0.81 -13.63 -4.91
CA ILE A 31 -0.06 -14.74 -5.51
C ILE A 31 1.40 -14.71 -5.05
N ASP A 32 2.05 -13.55 -5.10
CA ASP A 32 3.47 -13.39 -4.75
C ASP A 32 3.73 -13.70 -3.27
N ASP A 33 2.90 -13.13 -2.39
CA ASP A 33 2.96 -13.34 -0.94
C ASP A 33 2.34 -14.70 -0.53
N LYS A 34 1.76 -15.46 -1.47
CA LYS A 34 1.03 -16.72 -1.24
C LYS A 34 -0.08 -16.57 -0.21
N GLN A 35 -0.73 -15.42 -0.21
CA GLN A 35 -1.85 -15.11 0.68
C GLN A 35 -3.07 -15.92 0.28
N GLU A 36 -3.56 -16.76 1.19
CA GLU A 36 -4.72 -17.60 0.90
C GLU A 36 -6.05 -16.90 1.17
N GLU A 37 -6.01 -15.77 1.89
CA GLU A 37 -7.18 -14.99 2.30
C GLU A 37 -6.94 -13.50 2.10
N ARG A 38 -7.96 -12.79 1.63
CA ARG A 38 -8.02 -11.34 1.55
C ARG A 38 -9.37 -10.88 2.05
N PHE A 39 -9.39 -9.89 2.94
CA PHE A 39 -10.64 -9.32 3.46
C PHE A 39 -11.58 -10.35 4.13
N GLY A 40 -11.02 -11.44 4.68
CA GLY A 40 -11.78 -12.54 5.31
C GLY A 40 -12.40 -13.53 4.33
N ASP A 41 -12.16 -13.36 3.03
CA ASP A 41 -12.56 -14.29 1.98
C ASP A 41 -11.33 -14.99 1.39
N LYS A 42 -11.53 -16.15 0.74
CA LYS A 42 -10.46 -16.81 -0.01
C LYS A 42 -9.92 -15.89 -1.09
N ALA A 43 -8.60 -15.76 -1.19
CA ALA A 43 -7.94 -15.04 -2.27
C ALA A 43 -8.36 -15.61 -3.64
N THR A 44 -8.38 -14.77 -4.67
CA THR A 44 -8.90 -15.13 -6.00
C THR A 44 -8.20 -16.37 -6.56
N TRP A 45 -6.88 -16.50 -6.39
CA TRP A 45 -6.12 -17.65 -6.88
C TRP A 45 -6.46 -18.95 -6.13
N LYS A 46 -6.85 -18.87 -4.86
CA LYS A 46 -7.36 -20.02 -4.09
C LYS A 46 -8.77 -20.40 -4.47
N LYS A 47 -9.59 -19.43 -4.87
CA LYS A 47 -11.00 -19.65 -5.21
C LYS A 47 -11.19 -20.16 -6.63
N TYR A 48 -10.44 -19.61 -7.58
CA TYR A 48 -10.65 -19.84 -9.01
C TYR A 48 -9.47 -20.48 -9.73
N GLY A 49 -8.30 -20.56 -9.10
CA GLY A 49 -7.07 -21.07 -9.71
C GLY A 49 -6.06 -19.97 -10.02
N LEU A 50 -4.78 -20.36 -10.11
CA LEU A 50 -3.66 -19.46 -10.32
C LEU A 50 -3.77 -18.72 -11.67
N ASN A 51 -4.06 -19.45 -12.74
CA ASN A 51 -4.12 -18.88 -14.09
C ASN A 51 -5.27 -17.88 -14.22
N GLU A 52 -6.42 -18.20 -13.63
CA GLU A 52 -7.62 -17.37 -13.62
C GLU A 52 -7.36 -16.04 -12.89
N ALA A 53 -6.65 -16.07 -11.76
CA ALA A 53 -6.27 -14.87 -11.03
C ALA A 53 -5.27 -14.01 -11.83
N ILE A 54 -4.28 -14.61 -12.48
CA ILE A 54 -3.32 -13.89 -13.34
C ILE A 54 -4.05 -13.21 -14.51
N PHE A 55 -4.91 -13.94 -15.23
CA PHE A 55 -5.65 -13.36 -16.35
C PHE A 55 -6.67 -12.31 -15.91
N ALA A 56 -7.28 -12.47 -14.74
CA ALA A 56 -8.14 -11.44 -14.17
C ALA A 56 -7.36 -10.14 -13.89
N ALA A 57 -6.15 -10.24 -13.32
CA ALA A 57 -5.30 -9.08 -13.07
C ALA A 57 -4.93 -8.36 -14.37
N PHE A 58 -4.48 -9.10 -15.39
CA PHE A 58 -4.14 -8.51 -16.68
C PHE A 58 -5.35 -7.85 -17.34
N ARG A 59 -6.51 -8.52 -17.34
CA ARG A 59 -7.73 -7.98 -17.93
C ARG A 59 -8.21 -6.70 -17.25
N GLN A 60 -8.04 -6.56 -15.94
CA GLN A 60 -8.41 -5.33 -15.23
C GLN A 60 -7.59 -4.12 -15.71
N ARG A 61 -6.30 -4.32 -16.01
CA ARG A 61 -5.44 -3.26 -16.57
C ARG A 61 -5.89 -2.84 -17.97
N GLU A 62 -6.16 -3.82 -18.84
CA GLU A 62 -6.68 -3.56 -20.19
C GLU A 62 -8.02 -2.80 -20.16
N ILE A 63 -8.92 -3.16 -19.22
CA ILE A 63 -10.19 -2.45 -19.04
C ILE A 63 -9.95 -1.02 -18.54
N ALA A 64 -9.02 -0.82 -17.60
CA ALA A 64 -8.68 0.50 -17.08
C ALA A 64 -8.21 1.44 -18.21
N GLU A 65 -7.29 0.99 -19.06
CA GLU A 65 -6.82 1.76 -20.21
C GLU A 65 -7.97 2.06 -21.19
N ARG A 66 -8.83 1.08 -21.44
CA ARG A 66 -9.97 1.23 -22.34
C ARG A 66 -10.96 2.31 -21.87
N ILE A 67 -11.21 2.39 -20.56
CA ILE A 67 -12.08 3.43 -19.97
C ILE A 67 -11.56 4.84 -20.31
N ILE A 68 -10.24 5.03 -20.30
CA ILE A 68 -9.62 6.33 -20.64
C ILE A 68 -9.69 6.60 -22.14
N ILE A 69 -9.41 5.59 -22.96
CA ILE A 69 -9.41 5.71 -24.43
C ILE A 69 -10.81 6.06 -24.96
N ASP A 70 -11.84 5.37 -24.49
CA ASP A 70 -13.21 5.50 -24.99
C ASP A 70 -13.92 6.78 -24.49
N LYS A 71 -13.34 7.51 -23.53
CA LYS A 71 -13.93 8.75 -23.01
C LYS A 71 -13.90 9.86 -24.08
N GLN A 72 -15.05 10.25 -24.60
CA GLN A 72 -15.11 11.19 -25.74
C GLN A 72 -14.74 12.63 -25.37
N ASP A 73 -15.12 13.09 -24.18
CA ASP A 73 -14.97 14.50 -23.76
C ASP A 73 -13.58 14.86 -23.20
N THR A 74 -12.58 13.99 -23.40
CA THR A 74 -11.20 14.23 -22.98
C THR A 74 -10.32 14.43 -24.20
N SER A 75 -9.52 15.50 -24.20
CA SER A 75 -8.58 15.79 -25.29
C SER A 75 -7.57 14.65 -25.48
N LEU A 76 -7.09 14.46 -26.72
CA LEU A 76 -6.07 13.45 -27.01
C LEU A 76 -4.82 13.64 -26.15
N GLU A 77 -4.40 14.88 -25.93
CA GLU A 77 -3.26 15.21 -25.07
C GLU A 77 -3.48 14.73 -23.63
N ASN A 78 -4.64 15.03 -23.04
CA ASN A 78 -4.94 14.60 -21.67
C ASN A 78 -5.08 13.08 -21.56
N LYS A 79 -5.63 12.41 -22.58
CA LYS A 79 -5.65 10.94 -22.64
C LYS A 79 -4.25 10.35 -22.60
N VAL A 80 -3.33 10.87 -23.42
CA VAL A 80 -1.94 10.42 -23.44
C VAL A 80 -1.29 10.63 -22.07
N LYS A 81 -1.44 11.82 -21.47
CA LYS A 81 -0.92 12.10 -20.12
C LYS A 81 -1.44 11.09 -19.09
N ILE A 82 -2.75 10.85 -19.06
CA ILE A 82 -3.37 9.94 -18.10
C ILE A 82 -2.91 8.49 -18.30
N LEU A 83 -2.84 8.01 -19.55
CA LEU A 83 -2.34 6.67 -19.87
C LEU A 83 -0.87 6.52 -19.47
N SER A 84 -0.04 7.55 -19.67
CA SER A 84 1.33 7.57 -19.16
C SER A 84 1.38 7.45 -17.64
N LEU A 85 0.52 8.17 -16.90
CA LEU A 85 0.45 8.05 -15.44
C LEU A 85 0.05 6.62 -15.01
N ILE A 86 -0.92 5.99 -15.68
CA ILE A 86 -1.32 4.60 -15.40
C ILE A 86 -0.16 3.63 -15.65
N SER A 87 0.60 3.83 -16.73
CA SER A 87 1.80 3.05 -17.03
C SER A 87 2.87 3.22 -15.95
N ASP A 88 3.10 4.46 -15.51
CA ASP A 88 4.05 4.79 -14.45
C ASP A 88 3.65 4.16 -13.11
N ILE A 89 2.36 4.20 -12.73
CA ILE A 89 1.83 3.51 -11.55
C ILE A 89 2.19 2.02 -11.60
N ASN A 90 1.92 1.35 -12.73
CA ASN A 90 2.18 -0.08 -12.87
C ASN A 90 3.67 -0.38 -12.74
N ARG A 91 4.53 0.35 -13.46
CA ARG A 91 5.99 0.17 -13.42
C ARG A 91 6.51 0.34 -11.99
N GLU A 92 6.21 1.47 -11.37
CA GLU A 92 6.73 1.83 -10.04
C GLU A 92 6.18 0.90 -8.96
N THR A 93 4.95 0.37 -9.11
CA THR A 93 4.42 -0.65 -8.20
C THR A 93 5.22 -1.96 -8.27
N TYR A 94 5.64 -2.41 -9.46
CA TYR A 94 6.45 -3.63 -9.59
C TYR A 94 7.88 -3.43 -9.11
N ASP A 95 8.44 -2.24 -9.33
CA ASP A 95 9.73 -1.85 -8.74
C ASP A 95 9.61 -1.86 -7.22
N GLY A 96 8.49 -1.36 -6.67
CA GLY A 96 8.11 -1.45 -5.27
C GLY A 96 8.09 -2.88 -4.74
N GLN A 97 7.50 -3.84 -5.47
CA GLN A 97 7.51 -5.26 -5.12
C GLN A 97 8.92 -5.85 -5.11
N THR A 98 9.75 -5.44 -6.06
CA THR A 98 11.15 -5.86 -6.13
C THR A 98 11.92 -5.36 -4.90
N LEU A 99 11.72 -4.10 -4.49
CA LEU A 99 12.31 -3.54 -3.27
C LEU A 99 11.77 -4.24 -2.02
N ASN A 100 10.48 -4.53 -1.98
CA ASN A 100 9.82 -5.23 -0.88
C ASN A 100 10.44 -6.61 -0.60
N SER A 101 10.83 -7.33 -1.66
CA SER A 101 11.52 -8.61 -1.55
C SER A 101 12.94 -8.49 -0.99
N LYS A 102 13.65 -7.37 -1.23
CA LYS A 102 14.99 -7.12 -0.67
C LYS A 102 14.97 -6.91 0.85
N LEU A 103 13.79 -6.65 1.43
CA LEU A 103 13.60 -6.50 2.88
C LEU A 103 13.37 -7.85 3.59
N ILE A 104 13.37 -8.97 2.88
CA ILE A 104 13.28 -10.30 3.50
C ILE A 104 14.64 -10.64 4.12
N GLY A 105 14.66 -10.82 5.44
CA GLY A 105 15.88 -11.14 6.21
C GLY A 105 16.92 -10.02 6.28
N ASN A 106 16.65 -8.86 5.69
CA ASN A 106 17.54 -7.70 5.69
C ASN A 106 16.74 -6.41 5.89
N TYR A 107 17.38 -5.38 6.46
CA TYR A 107 16.80 -4.04 6.52
C TYR A 107 17.78 -3.03 5.93
N ASP A 108 17.28 -2.24 4.99
CA ASP A 108 17.93 -1.06 4.49
C ASP A 108 16.91 0.09 4.54
N HIS A 109 17.30 1.20 5.16
CA HIS A 109 16.38 2.30 5.43
C HIS A 109 15.93 3.00 4.14
N GLU A 110 16.85 3.19 3.18
CA GLU A 110 16.55 3.86 1.92
C GLU A 110 15.63 3.00 1.06
N ILE A 111 15.93 1.69 0.94
CA ILE A 111 15.08 0.71 0.26
C ILE A 111 13.69 0.66 0.91
N TYR A 112 13.62 0.68 2.25
CA TYR A 112 12.35 0.69 2.98
C TYR A 112 11.49 1.91 2.63
N LEU A 113 12.07 3.11 2.68
CA LEU A 113 11.35 4.34 2.38
C LEU A 113 10.95 4.42 0.90
N GLU A 114 11.82 4.00 -0.01
CA GLU A 114 11.53 3.96 -1.43
C GLU A 114 10.39 2.97 -1.74
N ARG A 115 10.38 1.80 -1.12
CA ARG A 115 9.26 0.84 -1.19
C ARG A 115 7.95 1.46 -0.69
N CYS A 116 7.98 2.18 0.43
CA CYS A 116 6.76 2.83 0.96
C CYS A 116 6.25 3.93 0.02
N LYS A 117 7.17 4.67 -0.61
CA LYS A 117 6.85 5.65 -1.64
C LYS A 117 6.21 4.98 -2.85
N TYR A 118 6.74 3.87 -3.34
CA TYR A 118 6.20 3.18 -4.53
C TYR A 118 4.83 2.53 -4.32
N PHE A 119 4.55 1.93 -3.16
CA PHE A 119 3.22 1.36 -2.92
C PHE A 119 2.15 2.38 -2.56
N GLY A 120 2.50 3.38 -1.76
CA GLY A 120 1.51 4.34 -1.25
C GLY A 120 1.57 5.68 -1.94
N GLY A 121 2.76 6.26 -1.99
CA GLY A 121 2.97 7.62 -2.48
C GLY A 121 2.73 7.77 -3.98
N VAL A 122 3.24 6.85 -4.79
CA VAL A 122 3.09 6.83 -6.24
C VAL A 122 1.64 6.68 -6.66
N LEU A 123 0.96 5.67 -6.09
CA LEU A 123 -0.45 5.44 -6.36
C LEU A 123 -1.27 6.68 -6.01
N GLY A 124 -1.15 7.17 -4.78
CA GLY A 124 -1.90 8.35 -4.36
C GLY A 124 -1.54 9.60 -5.19
N GLY A 125 -0.24 9.84 -5.39
CA GLY A 125 0.30 10.96 -6.16
C GLY A 125 -0.26 11.01 -7.58
N TYR A 126 -0.19 9.90 -8.31
CA TYR A 126 -0.68 9.84 -9.67
C TYR A 126 -2.22 9.93 -9.76
N VAL A 127 -2.95 9.39 -8.78
CA VAL A 127 -4.41 9.60 -8.66
C VAL A 127 -4.76 11.08 -8.53
N GLY A 128 -4.06 11.79 -7.64
CA GLY A 128 -4.27 13.23 -7.46
C GLY A 128 -3.95 14.02 -8.73
N ILE A 129 -2.81 13.73 -9.36
CA ILE A 129 -2.37 14.40 -10.60
C ILE A 129 -3.36 14.15 -11.74
N GLY A 130 -3.79 12.91 -11.98
CA GLY A 130 -4.70 12.59 -13.07
C GLY A 130 -6.06 13.27 -12.89
N ALA A 131 -6.58 13.34 -11.66
CA ALA A 131 -7.79 14.10 -11.35
C ALA A 131 -7.61 15.61 -11.59
N ALA A 132 -6.46 16.17 -11.21
CA ALA A 132 -6.16 17.58 -11.41
C ALA A 132 -5.96 17.94 -12.90
N ILE A 133 -5.34 17.05 -13.70
CA ILE A 133 -5.27 17.19 -15.17
C ILE A 133 -6.67 17.24 -15.79
N LEU A 134 -7.56 16.35 -15.36
CA LEU A 134 -8.94 16.31 -15.85
C LEU A 134 -9.76 17.54 -15.46
N ALA A 135 -9.41 18.16 -14.34
CA ALA A 135 -9.97 19.44 -13.89
C ALA A 135 -9.29 20.66 -14.53
N ASN A 136 -8.35 20.47 -15.48
CA ASN A 136 -7.55 21.52 -16.11
C ASN A 136 -6.82 22.43 -15.10
N ALA A 137 -6.31 21.84 -14.02
CA ALA A 137 -5.55 22.57 -13.02
C ALA A 137 -4.20 23.08 -13.58
N GLU A 138 -3.73 24.21 -13.04
CA GLU A 138 -2.43 24.79 -13.39
C GLU A 138 -1.26 23.94 -12.86
N GLU A 139 -0.08 24.08 -13.47
CA GLU A 139 1.12 23.28 -13.17
C GLU A 139 1.53 23.36 -11.68
N ASP A 140 1.42 24.53 -11.05
CA ASP A 140 1.70 24.69 -9.62
C ASP A 140 0.75 23.86 -8.75
N THR A 141 -0.51 23.74 -9.17
CA THR A 141 -1.49 22.88 -8.50
C THR A 141 -1.16 21.41 -8.71
N LEU A 142 -0.70 21.01 -9.90
CA LEU A 142 -0.28 19.63 -10.18
C LEU A 142 0.89 19.22 -9.29
N ASN A 143 1.90 20.10 -9.16
CA ASN A 143 3.07 19.86 -8.32
C ASN A 143 2.71 19.79 -6.84
N LEU A 144 1.86 20.71 -6.36
CA LEU A 144 1.39 20.69 -4.97
C LEU A 144 0.60 19.40 -4.67
N VAL A 145 -0.34 19.02 -5.53
CA VAL A 145 -1.13 17.79 -5.35
C VAL A 145 -0.23 16.55 -5.35
N LYS A 146 0.76 16.50 -6.26
CA LYS A 146 1.75 15.43 -6.28
C LYS A 146 2.46 15.30 -4.94
N ASP A 147 3.03 16.39 -4.43
CA ASP A 147 3.82 16.36 -3.20
C ASP A 147 2.99 16.00 -1.97
N VAL A 148 1.79 16.59 -1.85
CA VAL A 148 0.84 16.30 -0.77
C VAL A 148 0.51 14.80 -0.75
N VAL A 149 0.04 14.27 -1.89
CA VAL A 149 -0.47 12.90 -1.91
C VAL A 149 0.66 11.86 -1.91
N MET A 150 1.83 12.16 -2.46
CA MET A 150 3.00 11.29 -2.35
C MET A 150 3.46 11.12 -0.90
N ASN A 151 3.54 12.21 -0.13
CA ASN A 151 3.92 12.14 1.27
C ASN A 151 2.82 11.45 2.11
N TRP A 152 1.55 11.77 1.86
CA TRP A 152 0.43 11.14 2.55
C TRP A 152 0.35 9.63 2.29
N GLY A 153 0.51 9.21 1.03
CA GLY A 153 0.53 7.80 0.64
C GLY A 153 1.71 7.05 1.27
N THR A 154 2.89 7.67 1.31
CA THR A 154 4.06 7.11 1.99
C THR A 154 3.80 6.90 3.48
N ALA A 155 3.23 7.90 4.17
CA ALA A 155 2.81 7.78 5.57
C ALA A 155 1.79 6.64 5.76
N GLY A 156 0.87 6.46 4.80
CA GLY A 156 -0.10 5.37 4.77
C GLY A 156 0.53 3.98 4.77
N MET A 157 1.61 3.78 4.00
CA MET A 157 2.33 2.50 3.94
C MET A 157 3.10 2.21 5.22
N ILE A 158 3.79 3.21 5.78
CA ILE A 158 4.48 3.07 7.08
C ILE A 158 3.46 2.73 8.18
N ARG A 159 2.29 3.37 8.15
CA ARG A 159 1.17 3.03 9.04
C ARG A 159 0.67 1.60 8.83
N ASN A 160 0.62 1.10 7.59
CA ASN A 160 0.19 -0.27 7.33
C ASN A 160 1.20 -1.29 7.88
N ASP A 161 2.50 -1.01 7.82
CA ASP A 161 3.52 -1.85 8.44
C ASP A 161 3.43 -1.80 9.98
N LEU A 162 3.12 -0.64 10.56
CA LEU A 162 2.86 -0.50 12.00
C LEU A 162 1.69 -1.38 12.45
N LYS A 163 0.60 -1.41 11.67
CA LYS A 163 -0.58 -2.24 11.97
C LYS A 163 -0.30 -3.73 11.99
N ASP A 164 0.77 -4.19 11.35
CA ASP A 164 1.17 -5.61 11.39
C ASP A 164 1.42 -6.07 12.84
N TYR A 165 1.77 -5.13 13.73
CA TYR A 165 2.11 -5.36 15.13
C TYR A 165 1.08 -4.78 16.12
N ILE A 166 -0.05 -4.25 15.64
CA ILE A 166 -1.13 -3.75 16.51
C ILE A 166 -2.27 -4.76 16.48
N THR A 167 -2.44 -5.51 17.57
CA THR A 167 -3.54 -6.47 17.73
C THR A 167 -4.66 -5.90 18.60
N SER A 168 -5.86 -6.51 18.53
CA SER A 168 -7.00 -6.17 19.39
C SER A 168 -6.66 -6.18 20.88
N ASP A 169 -5.77 -7.10 21.28
CA ASP A 169 -5.31 -7.24 22.67
C ASP A 169 -4.51 -6.03 23.15
N LEU A 170 -3.79 -5.34 22.25
CA LEU A 170 -3.09 -4.09 22.56
C LEU A 170 -4.02 -2.86 22.64
N LEU A 171 -5.16 -2.92 21.97
CA LEU A 171 -6.07 -1.77 21.83
C LEU A 171 -7.11 -1.65 22.95
N ASN A 172 -7.11 -2.54 23.96
CA ASN A 172 -8.07 -2.54 25.09
C ASN A 172 -9.52 -2.25 24.64
N SER A 173 -9.92 -2.85 23.52
CA SER A 173 -11.21 -2.58 22.92
C SER A 173 -11.81 -3.87 22.39
N ASP A 174 -13.07 -4.12 22.75
CA ASP A 174 -13.99 -5.08 22.11
C ASP A 174 -14.32 -4.65 20.67
N LEU A 175 -13.32 -4.12 19.97
CA LEU A 175 -13.49 -3.65 18.62
C LEU A 175 -13.50 -4.87 17.72
N GLN A 176 -14.68 -5.08 17.17
CA GLN A 176 -14.89 -5.51 15.80
C GLN A 176 -14.00 -4.76 14.76
N ALA A 177 -13.03 -3.92 15.15
CA ALA A 177 -11.99 -3.38 14.29
C ALA A 177 -11.11 -4.48 13.67
N SER A 178 -10.94 -5.66 14.27
CA SER A 178 -10.27 -6.75 13.53
C SER A 178 -11.10 -7.20 12.31
N LYS A 179 -12.45 -7.12 12.40
CA LYS A 179 -13.37 -7.29 11.25
C LYS A 179 -13.38 -6.09 10.29
N ALA A 180 -12.99 -4.90 10.72
CA ALA A 180 -12.81 -3.72 9.83
C ALA A 180 -11.41 -3.66 9.21
N LEU A 181 -10.41 -4.27 9.86
CA LEU A 181 -9.03 -4.36 9.39
C LEU A 181 -8.83 -5.52 8.42
N LYS A 182 -9.59 -6.62 8.55
CA LYS A 182 -9.60 -7.83 7.72
C LYS A 182 -8.24 -8.24 7.13
N ARG A 183 -7.15 -7.98 7.87
CA ARG A 183 -5.77 -8.32 7.54
C ARG A 183 -5.26 -9.20 8.66
N ILE A 184 -4.58 -10.27 8.28
CA ILE A 184 -3.97 -11.20 9.23
C ILE A 184 -2.75 -10.46 9.83
N PRO A 185 -2.72 -10.19 11.15
CA PRO A 185 -1.58 -9.48 11.77
C PRO A 185 -0.34 -10.36 11.69
N LEU A 186 0.87 -9.77 11.76
CA LEU A 186 2.18 -10.44 11.66
C LEU A 186 2.44 -11.08 10.30
N GLU A 187 1.81 -10.61 9.23
CA GLU A 187 2.00 -11.11 7.88
C GLU A 187 3.44 -10.88 7.41
N ASP A 188 3.92 -9.64 7.50
CA ASP A 188 5.28 -9.28 7.13
C ASP A 188 6.30 -10.03 8.01
N PHE A 189 6.01 -10.15 9.31
CA PHE A 189 6.83 -10.95 10.23
C PHE A 189 6.91 -12.44 9.82
N ARG A 190 5.79 -13.08 9.45
CA ARG A 190 5.77 -14.49 9.00
C ARG A 190 6.44 -14.67 7.63
N MET A 191 6.46 -13.63 6.80
CA MET A 191 7.22 -13.60 5.55
C MET A 191 8.73 -13.46 5.78
N GLY A 192 9.15 -13.05 6.99
CA GLY A 192 10.54 -12.72 7.28
C GLY A 192 10.93 -11.32 6.80
N ARG A 193 9.94 -10.48 6.47
CA ARG A 193 10.13 -9.12 5.96
C ARG A 193 10.40 -8.18 7.13
N ILE A 194 11.52 -7.46 7.07
CA ILE A 194 11.92 -6.51 8.10
C ILE A 194 11.43 -5.12 7.69
N THR A 195 10.28 -4.72 8.24
CA THR A 195 9.76 -3.34 8.13
C THR A 195 10.29 -2.47 9.27
N TYR A 196 10.13 -1.15 9.18
CA TYR A 196 10.67 -0.21 10.18
C TYR A 196 10.37 -0.55 11.65
N PRO A 197 9.11 -0.84 12.06
CA PRO A 197 8.85 -1.23 13.45
C PRO A 197 9.63 -2.47 13.89
N LEU A 198 9.74 -3.48 13.02
CA LEU A 198 10.51 -4.68 13.34
C LEU A 198 12.01 -4.42 13.37
N HIS A 199 12.54 -3.57 12.49
CA HIS A 199 13.94 -3.16 12.52
C HIS A 199 14.31 -2.53 13.86
N ILE A 200 13.49 -1.62 14.39
CA ILE A 200 13.72 -1.03 15.71
C ILE A 200 13.69 -2.11 16.80
N ALA A 201 12.70 -3.01 16.75
CA ALA A 201 12.57 -4.07 17.74
C ALA A 201 13.74 -5.08 17.71
N LEU A 202 14.24 -5.43 16.52
CA LEU A 202 15.40 -6.31 16.33
C LEU A 202 16.70 -5.71 16.87
N ASN A 203 16.81 -4.38 16.88
CA ASN A 203 17.95 -3.64 17.44
C ASN A 203 17.78 -3.31 18.94
N SER A 204 16.79 -3.90 19.61
CA SER A 204 16.58 -3.78 21.04
C SER A 204 17.03 -5.05 21.78
N LYS A 205 16.82 -5.09 23.11
CA LYS A 205 17.05 -6.29 23.93
C LYS A 205 16.25 -7.53 23.48
N TYR A 206 15.21 -7.36 22.66
CA TYR A 206 14.37 -8.45 22.16
C TYR A 206 14.90 -9.09 20.86
N GLY A 207 15.98 -8.55 20.29
CA GLY A 207 16.46 -8.93 18.95
C GLY A 207 16.74 -10.42 18.76
N GLU A 208 17.42 -11.05 19.73
CA GLU A 208 17.73 -12.49 19.63
C GLU A 208 16.46 -13.36 19.58
N ARG A 209 15.46 -13.02 20.41
CA ARG A 209 14.21 -13.77 20.48
C ARG A 209 13.34 -13.54 19.24
N LEU A 210 13.21 -12.29 18.79
CA LEU A 210 12.51 -11.94 17.56
C LEU A 210 13.16 -12.61 16.35
N GLY A 211 14.49 -12.62 16.25
CA GLY A 211 15.22 -13.27 15.17
C GLY A 211 14.98 -14.79 15.09
N LYS A 212 14.81 -15.47 16.23
CA LYS A 212 14.45 -16.91 16.27
C LYS A 212 13.03 -17.21 15.78
N LEU A 213 12.13 -16.23 15.86
CA LEU A 213 10.71 -16.38 15.46
C LEU A 213 10.45 -15.84 14.05
N LEU A 214 11.29 -14.93 13.56
CA LEU A 214 11.14 -14.27 12.26
C LEU A 214 11.05 -15.29 11.12
N GLY A 215 10.10 -15.08 10.21
CA GLY A 215 9.87 -15.97 9.06
C GLY A 215 9.18 -17.29 9.41
N LYS A 216 8.84 -17.54 10.68
CA LYS A 216 8.07 -18.72 11.07
C LYS A 216 6.63 -18.60 10.57
N ARG A 217 6.30 -19.35 9.51
CA ARG A 217 4.99 -19.32 8.84
C ARG A 217 3.78 -19.67 9.72
N LYS A 218 4.00 -20.45 10.79
CA LYS A 218 2.95 -20.82 11.75
C LYS A 218 3.42 -20.47 13.15
N LEU A 219 2.94 -19.32 13.65
CA LEU A 219 3.07 -18.93 15.05
C LEU A 219 1.85 -19.49 15.79
N ASN A 220 2.07 -19.97 17.01
CA ASN A 220 0.95 -20.24 17.92
C ASN A 220 0.53 -18.94 18.62
N SER A 221 -0.67 -18.91 19.23
CA SER A 221 -1.21 -17.70 19.85
C SER A 221 -0.32 -17.11 20.96
N ALA A 222 0.49 -17.93 21.64
CA ALA A 222 1.43 -17.43 22.65
C ALA A 222 2.62 -16.72 21.99
N GLU A 223 3.18 -17.30 20.92
CA GLU A 223 4.26 -16.68 20.13
C GLU A 223 3.80 -15.39 19.44
N GLU A 224 2.56 -15.33 18.94
CA GLU A 224 2.01 -14.11 18.35
C GLU A 224 1.94 -12.98 19.39
N LYS A 225 1.39 -13.26 20.58
CA LYS A 225 1.35 -12.30 21.69
C LYS A 225 2.74 -11.89 22.14
N GLU A 226 3.68 -12.83 22.16
CA GLU A 226 5.08 -12.58 22.50
C GLU A 226 5.72 -11.60 21.52
N VAL A 227 5.61 -11.85 20.20
CA VAL A 227 6.16 -10.97 19.15
C VAL A 227 5.58 -9.56 19.27
N VAL A 228 4.27 -9.44 19.37
CA VAL A 228 3.57 -8.15 19.50
C VAL A 228 4.03 -7.39 20.74
N SER A 229 4.13 -8.06 21.89
CA SER A 229 4.61 -7.47 23.13
C SER A 229 6.07 -7.02 23.04
N MET A 230 6.95 -7.81 22.40
CA MET A 230 8.35 -7.44 22.20
C MET A 230 8.51 -6.21 21.31
N VAL A 231 7.75 -6.14 20.21
CA VAL A 231 7.76 -4.96 19.33
C VAL A 231 7.24 -3.73 20.08
N ALA A 232 6.11 -3.84 20.78
CA ALA A 232 5.55 -2.75 21.58
C ALA A 232 6.54 -2.23 22.64
N ASN A 233 7.12 -3.12 23.43
CA ASN A 233 8.01 -2.77 24.54
C ASN A 233 9.42 -2.32 24.11
N SER A 234 9.74 -2.39 22.80
CA SER A 234 11.02 -1.93 22.27
C SER A 234 11.07 -0.42 21.98
N GLY A 235 9.93 0.27 22.07
CA GLY A 235 9.78 1.66 21.60
C GLY A 235 9.61 1.78 20.08
N ALA A 236 9.45 0.67 19.37
CA ALA A 236 9.26 0.64 17.92
C ALA A 236 7.98 1.37 17.47
N LEU A 237 6.90 1.27 18.25
CA LEU A 237 5.62 1.91 17.90
C LEU A 237 5.77 3.43 17.86
N ASP A 238 6.35 4.02 18.91
CA ASP A 238 6.54 5.47 19.03
C ASP A 238 7.43 6.00 17.90
N LYS A 239 8.58 5.37 17.66
CA LYS A 239 9.48 5.78 16.55
C LYS A 239 8.81 5.66 15.18
N THR A 240 7.96 4.65 14.98
CA THR A 240 7.22 4.48 13.73
C THR A 240 6.14 5.56 13.58
N ILE A 241 5.46 5.93 14.68
CA ILE A 241 4.51 7.04 14.69
C ILE A 241 5.22 8.36 14.39
N GLU A 242 6.39 8.64 14.98
CA GLU A 242 7.21 9.82 14.67
C GLU A 242 7.55 9.90 13.18
N LEU A 243 7.95 8.77 12.57
CA LEU A 243 8.22 8.72 11.14
C LEU A 243 6.97 9.01 10.29
N ILE A 244 5.82 8.45 10.68
CA ILE A 244 4.51 8.72 10.03
C ILE A 244 4.17 10.22 10.11
N GLU A 245 4.30 10.83 11.28
CA GLU A 245 4.01 12.25 11.48
C GLU A 245 4.96 13.14 10.67
N GLY A 246 6.24 12.77 10.55
CA GLY A 246 7.19 13.47 9.68
C GLY A 246 6.75 13.52 8.21
N TYR A 247 6.19 12.43 7.68
CA TYR A 247 5.63 12.43 6.32
C TYR A 247 4.30 13.19 6.22
N LYS A 248 3.44 13.13 7.24
CA LYS A 248 2.22 13.95 7.27
C LYS A 248 2.52 15.45 7.29
N GLN A 249 3.53 15.88 8.04
CA GLN A 249 3.96 17.28 8.06
C GLN A 249 4.45 17.72 6.67
N LYS A 250 5.29 16.92 6.01
CA LYS A 250 5.70 17.18 4.62
C LYS A 250 4.52 17.27 3.65
N ALA A 251 3.46 16.51 3.89
CA ALA A 251 2.25 16.56 3.08
C ALA A 251 1.42 17.84 3.31
N LEU A 252 1.54 18.49 4.47
CA LEU A 252 0.75 19.66 4.84
C LEU A 252 1.46 21.00 4.57
N GLY A 253 2.78 20.98 4.34
CA GLY A 253 3.61 22.18 4.14
C GLY A 253 4.25 22.63 5.43
#